data_AF-A0A956ERS7-F1
#
_entry.id   AF-A0A956ERS7-F1
#
_cell.length_a   1.000
_cell.length_b   1.000
_cell.length_c   1.000
_cell.angle_alpha   90.00
_cell.angle_beta   90.00
_cell.angle_gamma   90.00
#
_symmetry.space_group_name_H-M   'P 1'
#
loop_
_entity.id
_entity.type
_entity.pdbx_description
1 polymer ?
#
loop_
_entity_poly.entity_id
_entity_poly.type
_entity_poly.pdbx_seq_one_letter_code
_entity_poly.pdbx_strand_id
1 'polypeptide(L)'
;MSRLVGCVLVLVLGVGCSDDSSSGGSGGQGGSAASGGSSGSGQGGSGAQGSSGAQGGSGAQGGSGAQGGSAGSGQGGSGADGGSGANGGSSGNGTGGAGGSVQSIPVCQLACSAPADCASGPAPYDAAHYACDAGVCKWQGCKADSDCASLGNYVCREQYGLSTCVKGCSSASNCGSGQAYDDADNYSCENGGCFYQGCNNEAECDALGALVNKPYACADLGGGSFCFPECTTPADCSNGQPGYTASNYECDQGVCRYIGCNGDSECATLGNYVCR
;
A
#
# COMPACT_ATOMS: atom_id res chain seq x y z
N MET A 1 29.34 -12.35 -9.15
CA MET A 1 28.02 -11.72 -9.39
C MET A 1 27.06 -12.27 -8.34
N SER A 2 27.18 -11.79 -7.10
CA SER A 2 26.26 -12.16 -6.02
C SER A 2 25.06 -11.23 -6.08
N ARG A 3 23.88 -11.81 -6.28
CA ARG A 3 22.61 -11.08 -6.25
C ARG A 3 22.30 -10.74 -4.80
N LEU A 4 22.31 -9.44 -4.47
CA LEU A 4 21.54 -8.94 -3.33
C LEU A 4 20.07 -9.29 -3.61
N VAL A 5 19.55 -10.26 -2.87
CA VAL A 5 18.10 -10.49 -2.79
C VAL A 5 17.57 -9.32 -1.96
N GLY A 6 16.82 -8.44 -2.63
CA GLY A 6 16.31 -7.22 -2.06
C GLY A 6 15.39 -7.50 -0.87
N CYS A 7 15.55 -6.67 0.16
CA CYS A 7 14.50 -6.37 1.12
C CYS A 7 13.28 -5.92 0.33
N VAL A 8 12.36 -6.85 0.08
CA VAL A 8 11.01 -6.53 -0.37
C VAL A 8 10.38 -5.77 0.79
N LEU A 9 10.16 -4.48 0.56
CA LEU A 9 9.47 -3.57 1.44
C LEU A 9 8.03 -4.06 1.61
N VAL A 10 7.82 -4.94 2.60
CA VAL A 10 6.49 -5.21 3.16
C VAL A 10 6.12 -3.95 3.95
N LEU A 11 5.56 -2.98 3.23
CA LEU A 11 4.95 -1.80 3.81
C LEU A 11 3.76 -2.30 4.63
N VAL A 12 3.75 -1.92 5.91
CA VAL A 12 2.82 -2.30 6.99
C VAL A 12 3.28 -3.54 7.79
N LEU A 13 3.75 -3.25 9.01
CA LEU A 13 4.27 -4.13 10.09
C LEU A 13 5.79 -4.38 10.04
N GLY A 14 6.51 -3.71 10.94
CA GLY A 14 7.97 -3.66 11.03
C GLY A 14 8.64 -5.03 11.01
N VAL A 15 9.29 -5.32 9.90
CA VAL A 15 10.27 -6.40 9.77
C VAL A 15 11.62 -5.85 10.18
N GLY A 16 12.13 -6.29 11.33
CA GLY A 16 13.50 -6.00 11.76
C GLY A 16 14.49 -6.63 10.80
N CYS A 17 15.30 -5.81 10.13
CA CYS A 17 16.48 -6.29 9.41
C CYS A 17 17.47 -6.83 10.45
N SER A 18 17.75 -8.13 10.42
CA SER A 18 18.87 -8.70 11.17
C SER A 18 20.16 -8.38 10.42
N ASP A 19 21.05 -7.60 11.04
CA ASP A 19 22.37 -7.30 10.50
C ASP A 19 23.27 -8.55 10.55
N ASP A 20 23.46 -9.21 9.41
CA ASP A 20 24.53 -10.19 9.24
C ASP A 20 25.89 -9.46 9.31
N SER A 21 26.51 -9.55 10.48
CA SER A 21 27.85 -9.04 10.74
C SER A 21 28.90 -9.90 10.02
N SER A 22 29.10 -9.69 8.72
CA SER A 22 30.22 -10.30 8.00
C SER A 22 31.54 -9.59 8.35
N SER A 23 32.34 -10.28 9.16
CA SER A 23 33.70 -9.94 9.56
C SER A 23 34.70 -10.02 8.40
N GLY A 24 35.52 -8.97 8.26
CA GLY A 24 36.98 -9.10 8.01
C GLY A 24 37.47 -9.12 6.55
N GLY A 25 38.35 -8.17 6.23
CA GLY A 25 39.21 -8.23 5.05
C GLY A 25 40.00 -6.94 4.80
N SER A 26 41.14 -6.78 5.48
CA SER A 26 42.09 -5.67 5.29
C SER A 26 43.08 -5.95 4.15
N GLY A 27 43.42 -4.93 3.36
CA GLY A 27 44.57 -4.90 2.42
C GLY A 27 44.14 -4.52 0.98
N GLY A 28 44.81 -3.64 0.24
CA GLY A 28 46.06 -2.93 0.44
C GLY A 28 46.20 -1.77 -0.57
N GLN A 29 47.24 -0.96 -0.37
CA GLN A 29 47.58 0.25 -1.11
C GLN A 29 48.22 -0.02 -2.49
N GLY A 30 48.11 0.97 -3.39
CA GLY A 30 48.95 1.16 -4.58
C GLY A 30 48.10 1.32 -5.84
N GLY A 31 48.29 2.28 -6.75
CA GLY A 31 49.27 3.36 -6.90
C GLY A 31 48.86 4.18 -8.13
N SER A 32 49.42 5.38 -8.25
CA SER A 32 49.19 6.36 -9.32
C SER A 32 49.64 5.87 -10.70
N ALA A 33 48.94 6.25 -11.79
CA ALA A 33 49.49 6.92 -12.98
C ALA A 33 48.56 6.85 -14.22
N ALA A 34 48.78 7.83 -15.10
CA ALA A 34 48.57 7.86 -16.55
C ALA A 34 47.29 8.49 -17.12
N SER A 35 47.46 9.76 -17.44
CA SER A 35 46.87 10.55 -18.53
C SER A 35 47.10 9.98 -19.95
N GLY A 36 46.13 10.21 -20.84
CA GLY A 36 46.19 10.03 -22.30
C GLY A 36 44.89 9.38 -22.78
N GLY A 37 44.13 9.81 -23.78
CA GLY A 37 44.32 10.74 -24.90
C GLY A 37 43.48 10.20 -26.08
N SER A 38 43.09 11.09 -26.99
CA SER A 38 42.59 10.82 -28.35
C SER A 38 41.09 10.55 -28.58
N SER A 39 40.43 11.66 -28.91
CA SER A 39 39.52 11.88 -30.04
C SER A 39 39.47 10.76 -31.09
N GLY A 40 38.27 10.23 -31.35
CA GLY A 40 37.95 9.34 -32.47
C GLY A 40 36.63 9.74 -33.12
N SER A 41 36.73 10.47 -34.22
CA SER A 41 35.63 10.80 -35.14
C SER A 41 35.21 9.58 -35.95
N GLY A 42 33.95 9.17 -35.82
CA GLY A 42 33.33 8.10 -36.63
C GLY A 42 32.16 8.66 -37.44
N GLN A 43 32.42 8.89 -38.72
CA GLN A 43 31.53 9.38 -39.75
C GLN A 43 31.03 8.18 -40.58
N GLY A 44 29.74 8.12 -40.91
CA GLY A 44 29.25 7.34 -42.05
C GLY A 44 27.96 6.53 -41.82
N GLY A 45 26.98 6.73 -42.72
CA GLY A 45 25.90 5.77 -42.93
C GLY A 45 24.56 6.35 -43.36
N SER A 46 24.48 6.88 -44.58
CA SER A 46 23.24 7.30 -45.22
C SER A 46 22.43 6.11 -45.76
N GLY A 47 21.11 6.17 -45.59
CA GLY A 47 20.14 5.73 -46.61
C GLY A 47 19.40 4.41 -46.38
N ALA A 48 18.07 4.48 -46.21
CA ALA A 48 17.13 3.91 -47.17
C ALA A 48 15.71 4.45 -46.92
N GLN A 49 15.18 5.01 -47.99
CA GLN A 49 13.84 5.55 -48.19
C GLN A 49 12.91 4.40 -48.60
N GLY A 50 11.72 4.31 -48.01
CA GLY A 50 10.76 3.24 -48.31
C GLY A 50 9.30 3.61 -48.02
N SER A 51 8.69 4.26 -49.02
CA SER A 51 7.33 4.04 -49.53
C SER A 51 6.13 3.99 -48.57
N SER A 52 5.35 5.06 -48.65
CA SER A 52 3.88 5.13 -48.71
C SER A 52 3.07 3.84 -48.94
N GLY A 53 1.99 3.70 -48.16
CA GLY A 53 0.68 3.27 -48.67
C GLY A 53 -0.07 2.21 -47.86
N ALA A 54 -1.13 2.60 -47.15
CA ALA A 54 -2.47 2.00 -47.27
C ALA A 54 -3.50 2.80 -46.46
N GLN A 55 -4.43 3.39 -47.22
CA GLN A 55 -5.64 4.07 -46.81
C GLN A 55 -6.78 3.05 -46.90
N GLY A 56 -7.68 2.97 -45.90
CA GLY A 56 -8.90 2.14 -45.95
C GLY A 56 -9.15 1.40 -44.63
N GLY A 57 -10.33 1.43 -44.00
CA GLY A 57 -11.60 1.95 -44.46
C GLY A 57 -12.57 2.22 -43.31
N SER A 58 -13.54 3.03 -43.65
CA SER A 58 -14.74 3.32 -42.88
C SER A 58 -15.68 2.11 -42.87
N GLY A 59 -16.38 1.91 -41.75
CA GLY A 59 -17.73 1.34 -41.75
C GLY A 59 -17.94 0.06 -40.95
N ALA A 60 -18.61 0.20 -39.80
CA ALA A 60 -19.71 -0.67 -39.42
C ALA A 60 -20.61 0.07 -38.42
N GLN A 61 -21.63 0.72 -38.98
CA GLN A 61 -22.86 1.15 -38.31
C GLN A 61 -23.81 -0.06 -38.32
N GLY A 62 -24.36 -0.46 -37.17
CA GLY A 62 -25.46 -1.43 -37.14
C GLY A 62 -25.57 -2.18 -35.81
N GLY A 63 -26.65 -1.94 -35.07
CA GLY A 63 -26.97 -2.72 -33.88
C GLY A 63 -28.11 -2.19 -33.01
N SER A 64 -29.12 -1.53 -33.58
CA SER A 64 -30.39 -1.30 -32.89
C SER A 64 -31.27 -2.53 -33.08
N GLY A 65 -31.67 -3.21 -32.00
CA GLY A 65 -32.70 -4.24 -32.09
C GLY A 65 -32.81 -5.17 -30.89
N ALA A 66 -33.61 -4.80 -29.89
CA ALA A 66 -34.44 -5.73 -29.14
C ALA A 66 -35.73 -5.01 -28.72
N GLN A 67 -36.72 -5.10 -29.61
CA GLN A 67 -38.11 -4.73 -29.41
C GLN A 67 -38.91 -6.01 -29.14
N GLY A 68 -39.79 -5.98 -28.14
CA GLY A 68 -40.95 -6.88 -28.07
C GLY A 68 -41.06 -7.72 -26.80
N GLY A 69 -41.95 -7.32 -25.91
CA GLY A 69 -42.33 -8.07 -24.71
C GLY A 69 -43.59 -7.53 -24.04
N SER A 70 -44.68 -7.52 -24.81
CA SER A 70 -46.11 -7.56 -24.45
C SER A 70 -46.64 -6.87 -23.19
N ALA A 71 -47.52 -5.90 -23.45
CA ALA A 71 -48.48 -5.31 -22.55
C ALA A 71 -49.44 -6.34 -21.92
N GLY A 72 -49.60 -6.25 -20.61
CA GLY A 72 -50.78 -6.73 -19.88
C GLY A 72 -51.67 -5.54 -19.56
N SER A 73 -52.81 -5.47 -20.25
CA SER A 73 -53.89 -4.52 -20.03
C SER A 73 -54.57 -4.74 -18.67
N GLY A 74 -54.54 -3.74 -17.80
CA GLY A 74 -55.37 -3.63 -16.60
C GLY A 74 -55.99 -2.25 -16.55
N GLN A 75 -57.28 -2.20 -16.86
CA GLN A 75 -58.10 -1.03 -17.13
C GLN A 75 -58.84 -0.58 -15.86
N GLY A 76 -58.89 0.73 -15.62
CA GLY A 76 -60.03 1.38 -14.96
C GLY A 76 -59.80 1.99 -13.58
N GLY A 77 -60.03 3.30 -13.47
CA GLY A 77 -60.23 3.97 -12.18
C GLY A 77 -59.99 5.47 -12.22
N SER A 78 -60.97 6.22 -12.72
CA SER A 78 -61.00 7.70 -12.68
C SER A 78 -61.53 8.22 -11.33
N GLY A 79 -61.03 9.38 -10.90
CA GLY A 79 -61.60 10.23 -9.84
C GLY A 79 -60.66 10.37 -8.64
N ALA A 80 -60.46 11.51 -7.99
CA ALA A 80 -61.02 12.85 -8.13
C ALA A 80 -60.08 13.86 -7.43
N ASP A 81 -60.22 15.13 -7.78
CA ASP A 81 -59.64 16.29 -7.10
C ASP A 81 -60.02 16.40 -5.62
N GLY A 82 -59.13 17.02 -4.84
CA GLY A 82 -59.52 17.87 -3.70
C GLY A 82 -59.10 17.37 -2.31
N GLY A 83 -58.17 18.09 -1.69
CA GLY A 83 -57.84 17.91 -0.27
C GLY A 83 -56.68 18.76 0.22
N SER A 84 -56.91 20.07 0.38
CA SER A 84 -56.02 20.97 1.09
C SER A 84 -55.94 20.62 2.59
N GLY A 85 -54.73 20.60 3.12
CA GLY A 85 -54.44 20.95 4.52
C GLY A 85 -54.27 19.79 5.51
N ALA A 86 -53.04 19.62 6.01
CA ALA A 86 -52.79 19.39 7.43
C ALA A 86 -51.36 19.83 7.80
N ASN A 87 -51.30 20.63 8.86
CA ASN A 87 -50.12 21.18 9.51
C ASN A 87 -49.14 20.12 10.03
N GLY A 88 -47.86 20.50 10.02
CA GLY A 88 -47.01 20.44 11.21
C GLY A 88 -46.71 19.06 11.81
N GLY A 89 -45.87 18.28 11.12
CA GLY A 89 -45.09 17.23 11.77
C GLY A 89 -43.71 17.79 12.10
N SER A 90 -43.46 18.16 13.36
CA SER A 90 -42.12 18.46 13.85
C SER A 90 -41.19 17.30 13.51
N SER A 91 -40.19 17.58 12.68
CA SER A 91 -39.08 16.69 12.38
C SER A 91 -38.44 16.26 13.69
N GLY A 92 -38.76 15.05 14.13
CA GLY A 92 -38.19 14.46 15.33
C GLY A 92 -36.67 14.45 15.22
N ASN A 93 -36.03 14.99 16.24
CA ASN A 93 -34.62 14.82 16.54
C ASN A 93 -34.28 13.33 16.39
N GLY A 94 -33.67 12.95 15.26
CA GLY A 94 -33.16 11.62 15.04
C GLY A 94 -32.13 11.33 16.13
N THR A 95 -32.43 10.37 16.98
CA THR A 95 -31.52 9.80 17.98
C THR A 95 -30.21 9.46 17.30
N GLY A 96 -29.13 10.13 17.70
CA GLY A 96 -27.79 9.90 17.18
C GLY A 96 -27.47 8.41 17.19
N GLY A 97 -27.21 7.87 15.99
CA GLY A 97 -26.70 6.52 15.85
C GLY A 97 -25.46 6.41 16.73
N ALA A 98 -25.49 5.49 17.69
CA ALA A 98 -24.34 5.18 18.52
C ALA A 98 -23.14 4.96 17.57
N GLY A 99 -22.16 5.86 17.63
CA GLY A 99 -20.98 5.79 16.78
C GLY A 99 -20.37 4.40 16.92
N GLY A 100 -20.43 3.62 15.84
CA GLY A 100 -19.86 2.29 15.81
C GLY A 100 -18.38 2.43 16.15
N SER A 101 -17.97 1.89 17.30
CA SER A 101 -16.56 1.76 17.60
C SER A 101 -15.93 0.94 16.48
N VAL A 102 -15.01 1.53 15.73
CA VAL A 102 -14.21 0.79 14.75
C VAL A 102 -13.59 -0.38 15.51
N GLN A 103 -13.93 -1.61 15.12
CA GLN A 103 -13.41 -2.80 15.76
C GLN A 103 -11.89 -2.81 15.52
N SER A 104 -11.10 -2.70 16.57
CA SER A 104 -9.65 -2.82 16.47
C SER A 104 -9.30 -4.26 16.14
N ILE A 105 -8.59 -4.47 15.03
CA ILE A 105 -8.04 -5.77 14.66
C ILE A 105 -6.82 -6.01 15.57
N PRO A 106 -6.83 -7.06 16.41
CA PRO A 106 -5.70 -7.31 17.29
C PRO A 106 -4.49 -7.72 16.47
N VAL A 107 -3.33 -7.12 16.73
CA VAL A 107 -2.07 -7.43 16.04
C VAL A 107 -1.01 -7.85 17.05
N CYS A 108 0.01 -8.59 16.59
CA CYS A 108 1.16 -8.85 17.44
C CYS A 108 1.96 -7.56 17.64
N GLN A 109 1.99 -7.06 18.87
CA GLN A 109 2.70 -5.85 19.27
C GLN A 109 3.85 -6.20 20.20
N LEU A 110 4.95 -5.48 20.08
CA LEU A 110 6.10 -5.64 20.97
C LEU A 110 5.69 -5.26 22.40
N ALA A 111 5.90 -6.16 23.35
CA ALA A 111 5.63 -5.92 24.76
C ALA A 111 6.72 -5.05 25.38
N CYS A 112 6.36 -4.28 26.41
CA CYS A 112 7.29 -3.40 27.11
C CYS A 112 6.93 -3.24 28.59
N SER A 113 7.92 -2.82 29.35
CA SER A 113 7.81 -2.27 30.69
C SER A 113 8.14 -0.77 30.73
N ALA A 114 8.96 -0.30 29.78
CA ALA A 114 9.32 1.09 29.57
C ALA A 114 9.55 1.38 28.07
N PRO A 115 9.51 2.66 27.62
CA PRO A 115 9.80 3.02 26.23
C PRO A 115 11.14 2.52 25.68
N ALA A 116 12.14 2.35 26.54
CA ALA A 116 13.45 1.83 26.14
C ALA A 116 13.40 0.40 25.60
N ASP A 117 12.42 -0.41 26.02
CA ASP A 117 12.23 -1.78 25.53
C ASP A 117 11.77 -1.80 24.06
N CYS A 118 11.27 -0.67 23.56
CA CYS A 118 10.74 -0.49 22.21
C CYS A 118 11.78 0.05 21.22
N ALA A 119 12.91 0.55 21.72
CA ALA A 119 13.92 1.19 20.89
C ALA A 119 14.74 0.13 20.13
N SER A 120 14.86 0.31 18.82
CA SER A 120 15.64 -0.61 17.96
C SER A 120 16.83 0.07 17.29
N GLY A 121 17.04 1.38 17.48
CA GLY A 121 18.12 2.10 16.83
C GLY A 121 18.15 3.60 17.12
N PRO A 122 18.82 4.40 16.25
CA PRO A 122 18.76 5.84 16.33
C PRO A 122 17.37 6.37 15.93
N ALA A 123 17.16 7.67 16.14
CA ALA A 123 15.98 8.36 15.63
C ALA A 123 15.69 7.99 14.14
N PRO A 124 14.42 7.71 13.81
CA PRO A 124 13.24 7.85 14.68
C PRO A 124 13.07 6.70 15.69
N TYR A 125 13.72 5.55 15.53
CA TYR A 125 13.46 4.32 16.30
C TYR A 125 14.09 4.24 17.69
N ASP A 126 14.28 5.38 18.35
CA ASP A 126 14.80 5.45 19.72
C ASP A 126 13.67 5.53 20.77
N ALA A 127 14.03 5.45 22.05
CA ALA A 127 13.07 5.43 23.15
C ALA A 127 12.22 6.71 23.26
N ALA A 128 12.67 7.84 22.70
CA ALA A 128 11.98 9.12 22.83
C ALA A 128 10.71 9.20 21.96
N HIS A 129 10.53 8.24 21.07
CA HIS A 129 9.42 8.21 20.12
C HIS A 129 8.47 7.02 20.35
N TYR A 130 8.65 6.30 21.46
CA TYR A 130 7.72 5.26 21.90
C TYR A 130 7.10 5.62 23.25
N ALA A 131 5.86 5.17 23.46
CA ALA A 131 5.26 5.04 24.78
C ALA A 131 5.09 3.56 25.10
N CYS A 132 5.30 3.20 26.37
CA CYS A 132 4.88 1.90 26.86
C CYS A 132 3.50 2.05 27.50
N ASP A 133 2.45 1.74 26.75
CA ASP A 133 1.07 1.90 27.18
C ASP A 133 0.37 0.55 27.28
N ALA A 134 -0.23 0.26 28.43
CA ALA A 134 -0.84 -1.05 28.74
C ALA A 134 0.08 -2.27 28.45
N GLY A 135 1.39 -2.09 28.61
CA GLY A 135 2.39 -3.15 28.38
C GLY A 135 2.76 -3.39 26.92
N VAL A 136 2.34 -2.52 25.99
CA VAL A 136 2.72 -2.57 24.57
C VAL A 136 3.43 -1.30 24.09
N CYS A 137 4.37 -1.48 23.18
CA CYS A 137 5.09 -0.43 22.50
C CYS A 137 4.18 0.31 21.53
N LYS A 138 3.82 1.55 21.86
CA LYS A 138 3.10 2.46 20.97
C LYS A 138 4.06 3.46 20.35
N TRP A 139 4.20 3.39 19.04
CA TRP A 139 4.93 4.38 18.26
C TRP A 139 4.21 5.73 18.31
N GLN A 140 4.92 6.79 18.68
CA GLN A 140 4.37 8.14 18.81
C GLN A 140 4.58 9.00 17.55
N GLY A 141 5.31 8.47 16.57
CA GLY A 141 5.66 9.21 15.38
C GLY A 141 6.94 10.03 15.51
N CYS A 142 7.45 10.49 14.37
CA CYS A 142 8.53 11.48 14.33
C CYS A 142 8.02 12.85 14.83
N LYS A 143 8.92 13.69 15.35
CA LYS A 143 8.59 15.03 15.88
C LYS A 143 9.07 16.14 14.95
N ALA A 144 10.15 15.89 14.20
CA ALA A 144 10.72 16.84 13.24
C ALA A 144 11.45 16.12 12.09
N ASP A 145 11.72 16.85 11.00
CA ASP A 145 12.49 16.34 9.85
C ASP A 145 13.89 15.84 10.25
N SER A 146 14.47 16.40 11.31
CA SER A 146 15.75 15.94 11.86
C SER A 146 15.72 14.50 12.36
N ASP A 147 14.57 13.99 12.81
CA ASP A 147 14.42 12.61 13.27
C ASP A 147 14.50 11.63 12.10
N CYS A 148 14.15 12.09 10.89
CA CYS A 148 14.13 11.29 9.67
C CYS A 148 15.40 11.45 8.82
N ALA A 149 16.26 12.43 9.14
CA ALA A 149 17.43 12.77 8.32
C ALA A 149 18.45 11.62 8.22
N SER A 150 18.51 10.74 9.22
CA SER A 150 19.36 9.53 9.22
C SER A 150 18.98 8.54 8.12
N LEU A 151 17.73 8.59 7.63
CA LEU A 151 17.18 7.71 6.61
C LEU A 151 17.43 8.23 5.18
N GLY A 152 18.12 9.37 5.02
CA GLY A 152 18.41 9.99 3.74
C GLY A 152 17.47 11.14 3.42
N ASN A 153 16.73 11.07 2.32
CA ASN A 153 15.84 12.14 1.86
C ASN A 153 14.45 12.11 2.52
N TYR A 154 14.33 11.61 3.76
CA TYR A 154 13.05 11.48 4.44
C TYR A 154 12.69 12.73 5.24
N VAL A 155 11.39 13.00 5.36
CA VAL A 155 10.80 14.12 6.09
C VAL A 155 9.70 13.62 7.02
N CYS A 156 9.46 14.35 8.11
CA CYS A 156 8.45 14.01 9.09
C CYS A 156 7.10 14.60 8.73
N ARG A 157 6.12 13.79 8.31
CA ARG A 157 4.79 14.25 7.89
C ARG A 157 3.70 13.41 8.51
N GLU A 158 2.57 14.04 8.81
CA GLU A 158 1.39 13.36 9.33
C GLU A 158 0.74 12.52 8.24
N GLN A 159 0.57 11.22 8.49
CA GLN A 159 -0.21 10.30 7.69
C GLN A 159 -1.21 9.59 8.60
N TYR A 160 -2.50 9.65 8.23
CA TYR A 160 -3.57 8.96 8.97
C TYR A 160 -3.59 9.29 10.48
N GLY A 161 -3.28 10.53 10.85
CA GLY A 161 -3.25 10.99 12.24
C GLY A 161 -1.96 10.69 13.01
N LEU A 162 -0.92 10.17 12.35
CA LEU A 162 0.38 9.89 12.95
C LEU A 162 1.53 10.45 12.10
N SER A 163 2.42 11.22 12.72
CA SER A 163 3.63 11.71 12.04
C SER A 163 4.60 10.56 11.78
N THR A 164 4.93 10.30 10.52
CA THR A 164 5.88 9.25 10.13
C THR A 164 6.95 9.80 9.20
N CYS A 165 8.10 9.13 9.17
CA CYS A 165 9.15 9.45 8.22
C CYS A 165 8.76 8.93 6.84
N VAL A 166 8.49 9.86 5.93
CA VAL A 166 8.15 9.55 4.53
C VAL A 166 9.20 10.11 3.59
N LYS A 167 9.36 9.48 2.44
CA LYS A 167 10.30 9.95 1.41
C LYS A 167 9.93 11.37 1.01
N GLY A 168 10.90 12.26 0.99
CA GLY A 168 10.72 13.65 0.58
C GLY A 168 10.56 13.76 -0.94
N CYS A 169 9.78 14.73 -1.39
CA CYS A 169 9.48 14.94 -2.80
C CYS A 169 9.28 16.41 -3.16
N SER A 170 9.47 16.72 -4.45
CA SER A 170 8.95 17.93 -5.08
C SER A 170 7.83 17.62 -6.09
N SER A 171 7.71 16.35 -6.49
CA SER A 171 6.64 15.82 -7.34
C SER A 171 6.47 14.32 -7.08
N ALA A 172 5.35 13.74 -7.50
CA ALA A 172 5.08 12.31 -7.35
C ALA A 172 6.16 11.41 -8.00
N SER A 173 6.84 11.90 -9.05
CA SER A 173 7.95 11.18 -9.70
C SER A 173 9.15 10.90 -8.79
N ASN A 174 9.27 11.57 -7.63
CA ASN A 174 10.32 11.30 -6.67
C ASN A 174 9.99 10.11 -5.74
N CYS A 175 8.74 9.64 -5.74
CA CYS A 175 8.23 8.74 -4.73
C CYS A 175 8.49 7.27 -5.04
N GLY A 176 8.08 6.79 -6.22
CA GLY A 176 8.23 5.40 -6.62
C GLY A 176 9.66 4.93 -6.87
N SER A 177 9.82 3.61 -7.00
CA SER A 177 11.02 2.93 -7.48
C SER A 177 11.03 2.73 -9.00
N GLY A 178 9.91 3.03 -9.68
CA GLY A 178 9.74 2.87 -11.13
C GLY A 178 9.29 1.47 -11.55
N GLN A 179 8.86 0.63 -10.60
CA GLN A 179 8.10 -0.58 -10.90
C GLN A 179 6.61 -0.21 -11.05
N ALA A 180 5.84 -0.95 -11.85
CA ALA A 180 4.43 -0.60 -12.09
C ALA A 180 3.59 -0.53 -10.80
N TYR A 181 3.88 -1.33 -9.78
CA TYR A 181 3.19 -1.28 -8.47
C TYR A 181 3.68 -0.17 -7.53
N ASP A 182 4.74 0.54 -7.93
CA ASP A 182 5.46 1.53 -7.13
C ASP A 182 6.11 2.57 -8.07
N ASP A 183 5.30 3.22 -8.90
CA ASP A 183 5.74 4.30 -9.78
C ASP A 183 5.20 5.67 -9.36
N ALA A 184 5.17 6.65 -10.27
CA ALA A 184 4.76 8.00 -9.94
C ALA A 184 3.25 8.15 -9.78
N ASP A 185 2.42 7.35 -10.45
CA ASP A 185 0.97 7.51 -10.41
C ASP A 185 0.33 6.91 -9.15
N ASN A 186 1.04 6.02 -8.45
CA ASN A 186 0.65 5.49 -7.15
C ASN A 186 0.86 6.48 -6.00
N TYR A 187 1.38 7.68 -6.24
CA TYR A 187 1.71 8.64 -5.19
C TYR A 187 1.22 10.05 -5.47
N SER A 188 0.92 10.77 -4.39
CA SER A 188 0.87 12.23 -4.37
C SER A 188 2.09 12.79 -3.63
N CYS A 189 2.51 14.00 -4.02
CA CYS A 189 3.52 14.75 -3.29
C CYS A 189 2.85 15.90 -2.54
N GLU A 190 2.68 15.73 -1.23
CA GLU A 190 1.94 16.67 -0.38
C GLU A 190 2.86 17.21 0.72
N ASN A 191 2.92 18.53 0.86
CA ASN A 191 3.78 19.19 1.85
C ASN A 191 5.25 18.71 1.80
N GLY A 192 5.72 18.30 0.62
CA GLY A 192 7.06 17.78 0.39
C GLY A 192 7.30 16.34 0.86
N GLY A 193 6.26 15.58 1.23
CA GLY A 193 6.33 14.15 1.52
C GLY A 193 5.54 13.32 0.51
N CYS A 194 5.98 12.08 0.28
CA CYS A 194 5.31 11.11 -0.57
C CYS A 194 4.17 10.41 0.17
N PHE A 195 2.97 10.44 -0.41
CA PHE A 195 1.78 9.76 0.11
C PHE A 195 1.32 8.73 -0.91
N TYR A 196 1.30 7.47 -0.52
CA TYR A 196 0.83 6.39 -1.37
C TYR A 196 -0.68 6.46 -1.50
N GLN A 197 -1.17 6.51 -2.74
CA GLN A 197 -2.58 6.61 -3.10
C GLN A 197 -3.20 5.25 -3.38
N GLY A 198 -2.38 4.22 -3.54
CA GLY A 198 -2.85 2.89 -3.86
C GLY A 198 -2.41 2.38 -5.22
N CYS A 199 -2.86 1.16 -5.52
CA CYS A 199 -2.82 0.64 -6.89
C CYS A 199 -3.93 1.28 -7.74
N ASN A 200 -3.66 1.52 -9.02
CA ASN A 200 -4.62 2.09 -9.96
C ASN A 200 -5.33 1.03 -10.80
N ASN A 201 -4.74 -0.16 -10.94
CA ASN A 201 -5.27 -1.25 -11.77
C ASN A 201 -4.62 -2.61 -11.44
N GLU A 202 -5.18 -3.69 -11.99
CA GLU A 202 -4.70 -5.06 -11.76
C GLU A 202 -3.29 -5.32 -12.31
N ALA A 203 -2.88 -4.66 -13.40
CA ALA A 203 -1.58 -4.90 -14.00
C ALA A 203 -0.41 -4.49 -13.09
N GLU A 204 -0.65 -3.50 -12.22
CA GLU A 204 0.29 -3.11 -11.18
C GLU A 204 0.47 -4.26 -10.17
N CYS A 205 -0.64 -4.82 -9.67
CA CYS A 205 -0.60 -5.92 -8.72
C CYS A 205 -0.08 -7.23 -9.33
N ASP A 206 -0.36 -7.49 -10.61
CA ASP A 206 0.26 -8.60 -11.36
C ASP A 206 1.79 -8.50 -11.37
N ALA A 207 2.34 -7.29 -11.52
CA ALA A 207 3.79 -7.07 -11.51
C ALA A 207 4.40 -7.40 -10.14
N LEU A 208 3.71 -7.06 -9.04
CA LEU A 208 4.11 -7.46 -7.69
C LEU A 208 4.01 -8.98 -7.52
N GLY A 209 2.90 -9.57 -7.96
CA GLY A 209 2.65 -11.00 -7.85
C GLY A 209 3.68 -11.86 -8.58
N ALA A 210 4.15 -11.40 -9.75
CA ALA A 210 5.24 -12.03 -10.49
C ALA A 210 6.57 -12.02 -9.71
N LEU A 211 6.83 -10.99 -8.91
CA LEU A 211 8.06 -10.90 -8.10
C LEU A 211 8.08 -11.91 -6.95
N VAL A 212 6.93 -12.13 -6.31
CA VAL A 212 6.81 -13.00 -5.12
C VAL A 212 6.20 -14.37 -5.43
N ASN A 213 5.93 -14.67 -6.71
CA ASN A 213 5.31 -15.91 -7.18
C ASN A 213 3.99 -16.23 -6.45
N LYS A 214 3.12 -15.23 -6.32
CA LYS A 214 1.80 -15.33 -5.72
C LYS A 214 0.87 -14.34 -6.42
N PRO A 215 -0.39 -14.69 -6.76
CA PRO A 215 -1.31 -13.74 -7.38
C PRO A 215 -1.71 -12.62 -6.41
N TYR A 216 -1.84 -11.40 -6.92
CA TYR A 216 -2.29 -10.21 -6.20
C TYR A 216 -3.33 -9.48 -7.02
N ALA A 217 -4.36 -8.95 -6.36
CA ALA A 217 -5.39 -8.13 -6.97
C ALA A 217 -5.41 -6.73 -6.35
N CYS A 218 -5.80 -5.75 -7.17
CA CYS A 218 -6.00 -4.37 -6.74
C CYS A 218 -7.40 -4.22 -6.15
N ALA A 219 -7.50 -4.09 -4.82
CA ALA A 219 -8.78 -4.00 -4.13
C ALA A 219 -8.81 -2.89 -3.08
N ASP A 220 -9.99 -2.32 -2.79
CA ASP A 220 -10.21 -1.36 -1.70
C ASP A 220 -11.00 -2.03 -0.57
N LEU A 221 -10.36 -2.21 0.58
CA LEU A 221 -10.95 -2.81 1.79
C LEU A 221 -11.33 -1.77 2.85
N GLY A 222 -11.54 -0.51 2.45
CA GLY A 222 -12.03 0.55 3.33
C GLY A 222 -10.97 1.57 3.75
N GLY A 223 -10.07 1.93 2.84
CA GLY A 223 -9.00 2.91 3.14
C GLY A 223 -8.16 3.32 1.93
N GLY A 224 -8.56 2.91 0.72
CA GLY A 224 -7.78 3.06 -0.51
C GLY A 224 -7.54 1.70 -1.17
N SER A 225 -7.18 1.73 -2.45
CA SER A 225 -6.87 0.53 -3.21
C SER A 225 -5.46 0.05 -2.90
N PHE A 226 -5.26 -1.22 -2.55
CA PHE A 226 -3.93 -1.79 -2.38
C PHE A 226 -3.83 -3.13 -3.12
N CYS A 227 -2.60 -3.57 -3.39
CA CYS A 227 -2.36 -4.91 -3.88
C CYS A 227 -2.46 -5.91 -2.71
N PHE A 228 -3.52 -6.71 -2.71
CA PHE A 228 -3.73 -7.78 -1.74
C PHE A 228 -3.47 -9.14 -2.39
N PRO A 229 -2.92 -10.12 -1.66
CA PRO A 229 -2.82 -11.47 -2.18
C PRO A 229 -4.21 -12.03 -2.49
N GLU A 230 -4.38 -12.65 -3.65
CA GLU A 230 -5.64 -13.32 -3.99
C GLU A 230 -5.84 -14.58 -3.14
N CYS A 231 -7.11 -14.94 -2.95
CA CYS A 231 -7.50 -16.16 -2.25
C CYS A 231 -8.81 -16.74 -2.75
N THR A 232 -8.97 -18.02 -2.50
CA THR A 232 -10.25 -18.74 -2.52
C THR A 232 -10.65 -19.21 -1.12
N THR A 233 -9.65 -19.40 -0.26
CA THR A 233 -9.80 -19.79 1.14
C THR A 233 -8.78 -19.07 2.02
N PRO A 234 -9.00 -18.95 3.34
CA PRO A 234 -8.01 -18.38 4.26
C PRO A 234 -6.64 -19.08 4.23
N ALA A 235 -6.58 -20.35 3.82
CA ALA A 235 -5.32 -21.08 3.72
C ALA A 235 -4.39 -20.51 2.65
N ASP A 236 -4.94 -19.89 1.60
CA ASP A 236 -4.16 -19.25 0.51
C ASP A 236 -3.41 -18.00 1.03
N CYS A 237 -3.86 -17.43 2.14
CA CYS A 237 -3.30 -16.22 2.75
C CYS A 237 -2.11 -16.51 3.67
N SER A 238 -2.00 -17.74 4.15
CA SER A 238 -0.94 -18.15 5.07
C SER A 238 0.44 -18.06 4.40
N ASN A 239 1.42 -17.49 5.09
CA ASN A 239 2.83 -17.54 4.67
C ASN A 239 3.66 -18.55 5.50
N GLY A 240 3.00 -19.29 6.40
CA GLY A 240 3.61 -20.30 7.26
C GLY A 240 4.36 -19.72 8.47
N GLN A 241 4.38 -18.39 8.65
CA GLN A 241 4.93 -17.77 9.84
C GLN A 241 3.90 -17.73 10.97
N PRO A 242 4.34 -17.83 12.24
CA PRO A 242 3.44 -17.59 13.36
C PRO A 242 2.82 -16.20 13.32
N GLY A 243 1.54 -16.06 13.66
CA GLY A 243 0.80 -14.80 13.51
C GLY A 243 0.22 -14.57 12.12
N TYR A 244 0.58 -15.41 11.14
CA TYR A 244 0.23 -15.29 9.72
C TYR A 244 -0.17 -16.64 9.13
N THR A 245 -0.93 -17.40 9.92
CA THR A 245 -1.52 -18.68 9.53
C THR A 245 -2.93 -18.50 8.98
N ALA A 246 -3.56 -19.56 8.48
CA ALA A 246 -4.92 -19.49 7.92
C ALA A 246 -5.98 -18.93 8.89
N SER A 247 -5.80 -19.08 10.21
CA SER A 247 -6.74 -18.55 11.21
C SER A 247 -6.62 -17.04 11.44
N ASN A 248 -5.61 -16.40 10.88
CA ASN A 248 -5.41 -14.95 10.99
C ASN A 248 -5.98 -14.17 9.81
N TYR A 249 -6.57 -14.88 8.84
CA TYR A 249 -7.10 -14.29 7.63
C TYR A 249 -8.55 -14.71 7.37
N GLU A 250 -9.28 -13.85 6.69
CA GLU A 250 -10.48 -14.20 5.95
C GLU A 250 -10.24 -13.95 4.46
N CYS A 251 -10.93 -14.71 3.61
CA CYS A 251 -10.94 -14.46 2.19
C CYS A 251 -12.15 -13.59 1.86
N ASP A 252 -11.95 -12.29 1.75
CA ASP A 252 -12.99 -11.29 1.54
C ASP A 252 -12.90 -10.78 0.11
N GLN A 253 -13.97 -10.91 -0.67
CA GLN A 253 -14.01 -10.48 -2.08
C GLN A 253 -12.88 -11.06 -2.96
N GLY A 254 -12.38 -12.26 -2.64
CA GLY A 254 -11.29 -12.90 -3.37
C GLY A 254 -9.89 -12.40 -3.00
N VAL A 255 -9.76 -11.57 -1.96
CA VAL A 255 -8.47 -11.10 -1.45
C VAL A 255 -8.28 -11.43 0.04
N CYS A 256 -7.03 -11.60 0.43
CA CYS A 256 -6.64 -11.92 1.79
C CYS A 256 -6.77 -10.71 2.71
N ARG A 257 -7.73 -10.79 3.65
CA ARG A 257 -7.91 -9.78 4.69
C ARG A 257 -7.45 -10.31 6.04
N TYR A 258 -6.53 -9.58 6.68
CA TYR A 258 -6.05 -9.93 8.02
C TYR A 258 -7.13 -9.62 9.06
N ILE A 259 -7.50 -10.62 9.87
CA ILE A 259 -8.51 -10.50 10.92
C ILE A 259 -7.92 -10.45 12.33
N GLY A 260 -6.61 -10.61 12.45
CA GLY A 260 -5.89 -10.43 13.71
C GLY A 260 -5.15 -11.67 14.20
N CYS A 261 -4.39 -11.48 15.28
CA CYS A 261 -3.83 -12.58 16.05
C CYS A 261 -4.91 -13.24 16.94
N ASN A 262 -4.72 -14.53 17.24
CA ASN A 262 -5.64 -15.35 18.03
C ASN A 262 -5.31 -15.37 19.53
N GLY A 263 -4.16 -14.84 19.93
CA GLY A 263 -3.77 -14.70 21.33
C GLY A 263 -2.27 -14.55 21.55
N ASP A 264 -1.87 -14.28 22.80
CA ASP A 264 -0.47 -14.00 23.18
C ASP A 264 0.46 -15.19 22.86
N SER A 265 -0.02 -16.43 22.95
CA SER A 265 0.79 -17.62 22.61
C SER A 265 1.21 -17.66 21.15
N GLU A 266 0.37 -17.13 20.25
CA GLU A 266 0.70 -17.03 18.83
C GLU A 266 1.76 -15.95 18.58
N CYS A 267 1.68 -14.81 19.28
CA CYS A 267 2.66 -13.74 19.13
C CYS A 267 3.99 -14.06 19.82
N ALA A 268 3.98 -14.81 20.92
CA ALA A 268 5.19 -15.14 21.68
C ALA A 268 6.25 -15.91 20.88
N THR A 269 5.88 -16.59 19.80
CA THR A 269 6.85 -17.24 18.90
C THR A 269 7.67 -16.26 18.07
N LEU A 270 7.24 -14.99 17.99
CA LEU A 270 7.98 -13.89 17.37
C LEU A 270 8.94 -13.19 18.36
N GLY A 271 9.03 -13.68 19.60
CA GLY A 271 9.84 -13.10 20.67
C GLY A 271 8.98 -12.45 21.75
N ASN A 272 9.30 -11.23 22.14
CA ASN A 272 8.59 -10.52 23.20
C ASN A 272 7.31 -9.82 22.69
N TYR A 273 6.46 -10.52 21.92
CA TYR A 273 5.24 -9.95 21.35
C TYR A 273 3.98 -10.47 22.06
N VAL A 274 2.95 -9.62 22.13
CA VAL A 274 1.62 -9.91 22.68
C VAL A 274 0.52 -9.54 21.68
N CYS A 275 -0.62 -10.20 21.76
CA CYS A 275 -1.75 -9.98 20.85
C CYS A 275 -2.69 -8.91 21.40
N ARG A 276 -2.71 -7.72 20.80
CA ARG A 276 -3.47 -6.56 21.30
C ARG A 276 -4.13 -5.76 20.18
#